data_AF-A0AAD6DYB6-F1
#
_entry.id   AF-A0AAD6DYB6-F1
#
_cell.length_a   1.000
_cell.length_b   1.000
_cell.length_c   1.000
_cell.angle_alpha   90.00
_cell.angle_beta   90.00
_cell.angle_gamma   90.00
#
_symmetry.space_group_name_H-M   'P 1'
#
loop_
_entity.id
_entity.type
_entity.pdbx_description
1 polymer ?
#
loop_
_entity_poly.entity_id
_entity_poly.type
_entity_poly.pdbx_seq_one_letter_code
_entity_poly.pdbx_strand_id
1 'polypeptide(L)'
;MSSEKPTISSEKRTTSTIPAMAPEHPSQQPNTPGSCALRLENLEGQTSTTKGELMASVAADICATFISIARYSEEGTLQAQHTRVIDKVIQTIRDTDVKQRHLLDRHVRRLRKERALIRKNYSRLAGQADTLGRAYLTKMRKLSTSLREARGEVARLQNERDMLRACLKKNLPEDASNDNVDGRGGDIDGEYEIVKSDDGSLEV
;
A
#
# COMPACT_ATOMS: atom_id res chain seq x y z
N MET A 1 72.95 29.26 -82.55
CA MET A 1 71.82 28.44 -82.04
C MET A 1 70.85 29.44 -81.42
N SER A 2 69.96 30.05 -82.22
CA SER A 2 68.66 29.49 -82.63
C SER A 2 67.79 29.16 -81.41
N SER A 3 66.87 30.05 -81.03
CA SER A 3 65.49 30.03 -81.55
C SER A 3 64.60 31.07 -80.83
N GLU A 4 63.74 31.70 -81.62
CA GLU A 4 62.71 32.67 -81.24
C GLU A 4 61.44 31.99 -80.67
N LYS A 5 60.72 32.72 -79.78
CA LYS A 5 59.25 32.90 -79.57
C LYS A 5 58.25 31.71 -79.76
N PRO A 6 57.07 31.66 -79.07
CA PRO A 6 56.16 32.81 -78.89
C PRO A 6 55.28 32.88 -77.60
N THR A 7 54.69 34.07 -77.46
CA THR A 7 53.58 34.51 -76.61
C THR A 7 52.30 33.69 -76.79
N ILE A 8 51.57 33.45 -75.69
CA ILE A 8 50.10 33.38 -75.72
C ILE A 8 49.52 34.12 -74.51
N SER A 9 48.76 35.17 -74.83
CA SER A 9 47.83 35.89 -73.97
C SER A 9 46.58 35.03 -73.73
N SER A 10 46.03 35.06 -72.52
CA SER A 10 44.65 34.66 -72.26
C SER A 10 44.04 35.59 -71.22
N GLU A 11 43.16 36.47 -71.71
CA GLU A 11 42.19 37.21 -70.92
C GLU A 11 41.09 36.28 -70.37
N LYS A 12 40.35 36.85 -69.40
CA LYS A 12 39.02 36.47 -68.86
C LYS A 12 39.11 35.51 -67.66
N ARG A 13 38.41 35.75 -66.55
CA ARG A 13 37.06 36.33 -66.39
C ARG A 13 36.86 36.87 -64.97
N THR A 14 36.32 38.07 -64.84
CA THR A 14 35.68 38.58 -63.62
C THR A 14 34.43 37.74 -63.37
N THR A 15 34.45 36.85 -62.39
CA THR A 15 33.23 36.22 -61.85
C THR A 15 32.90 36.87 -60.53
N SER A 16 31.81 37.64 -60.59
CA SER A 16 31.00 38.16 -59.49
C SER A 16 30.97 37.22 -58.28
N THR A 17 31.47 37.72 -57.15
CA THR A 17 31.26 37.14 -55.83
C THR A 17 29.79 37.36 -55.45
N ILE A 18 28.93 36.41 -55.84
CA ILE A 18 27.62 36.25 -55.21
C ILE A 18 27.91 35.62 -53.83
N PRO A 19 27.56 36.28 -52.71
CA PRO A 19 27.65 35.64 -51.42
C PRO A 19 26.64 34.50 -51.42
N ALA A 20 27.14 33.27 -51.30
CA ALA A 20 26.31 32.11 -51.04
C ALA A 20 25.52 32.37 -49.76
N MET A 21 24.24 32.72 -49.93
CA MET A 21 23.30 32.77 -48.83
C MET A 21 23.27 31.38 -48.21
N ALA A 22 23.74 31.30 -46.96
CA ALA A 22 23.53 30.15 -46.11
C ALA A 22 22.02 29.80 -46.12
N PRO A 23 21.64 28.53 -46.32
CA PRO A 23 20.27 28.12 -46.07
C PRO A 23 20.02 28.16 -44.56
N GLU A 24 19.48 29.27 -44.07
CA GLU A 24 18.76 29.28 -42.80
C GLU A 24 17.48 28.47 -42.97
N HIS A 25 17.51 27.20 -42.58
CA HIS A 25 16.30 26.45 -42.31
C HIS A 25 16.42 25.73 -40.98
N PRO A 26 15.88 26.29 -39.88
CA PRO A 26 15.34 25.44 -38.84
C PRO A 26 14.10 24.80 -39.44
N SER A 27 14.25 23.62 -40.05
CA SER A 27 13.12 22.81 -40.46
C SER A 27 12.33 22.47 -39.19
N GLN A 28 11.30 23.28 -38.89
CA GLN A 28 10.20 22.85 -38.05
C GLN A 28 9.47 21.76 -38.83
N GLN A 29 9.97 20.53 -38.72
CA GLN A 29 9.22 19.39 -39.19
C GLN A 29 7.93 19.34 -38.38
N PRO A 30 6.77 19.15 -39.04
CA PRO A 30 5.50 19.01 -38.34
C PRO A 30 5.59 17.86 -37.35
N ASN A 31 5.16 18.09 -36.11
CA ASN A 31 5.12 17.08 -35.03
C ASN A 31 3.98 16.06 -35.25
N THR A 32 3.79 15.60 -36.48
CA THR A 32 2.77 14.60 -36.78
C THR A 32 3.24 13.25 -36.22
N PRO A 33 2.47 12.61 -35.34
CA PRO A 33 2.84 11.32 -34.77
C PRO A 33 3.05 10.27 -35.87
N GLY A 34 4.17 9.55 -35.81
CA GLY A 34 4.39 8.39 -36.69
C GLY A 34 3.53 7.18 -36.29
N SER A 35 3.52 6.15 -37.14
CA SER A 35 2.74 4.91 -36.91
C SER A 35 2.97 4.29 -35.51
N CYS A 36 4.22 4.25 -35.04
CA CYS A 36 4.52 3.74 -33.70
C CYS A 36 3.91 4.60 -32.59
N ALA A 37 3.90 5.92 -32.73
CA ALA A 37 3.30 6.82 -31.74
C ALA A 37 1.77 6.70 -31.71
N LEU A 38 1.12 6.52 -32.86
CA LEU A 38 -0.32 6.28 -32.94
C LEU A 38 -0.74 4.97 -32.26
N ARG A 39 0.09 3.91 -32.36
CA ARG A 39 -0.15 2.64 -31.64
C ARG A 39 -0.16 2.82 -30.11
N LEU A 40 0.48 3.87 -29.58
CA LEU A 40 0.52 4.17 -28.15
C LEU A 40 -0.68 5.00 -27.66
N GLU A 41 -1.48 5.58 -28.55
CA GLU A 41 -2.58 6.50 -28.17
C GLU A 41 -3.69 5.78 -27.37
N ASN A 42 -3.94 4.50 -27.66
CA ASN A 42 -4.96 3.69 -27.00
C ASN A 42 -4.38 2.74 -25.94
N LEU A 43 -3.25 3.11 -25.31
CA LEU A 43 -2.59 2.22 -24.35
C LEU A 43 -3.47 1.96 -23.12
N GLU A 44 -4.18 2.97 -22.62
CA GLU A 44 -4.88 2.92 -21.34
C GLU A 44 -5.92 1.80 -21.26
N GLY A 45 -6.72 1.64 -22.33
CA GLY A 45 -7.79 0.64 -22.45
C GLY A 45 -7.34 -0.80 -22.68
N GLN A 46 -6.05 -1.07 -22.85
CA GLN A 46 -5.53 -2.42 -23.12
C GLN A 46 -5.23 -3.22 -21.85
N THR A 47 -5.26 -4.54 -21.97
CA THR A 47 -4.85 -5.46 -20.89
C THR A 47 -3.34 -5.36 -20.60
N SER A 48 -2.90 -5.78 -19.41
CA SER A 48 -1.48 -5.77 -19.06
C SER A 48 -0.61 -6.61 -19.99
N THR A 49 -1.14 -7.76 -20.47
CA THR A 49 -0.42 -8.64 -21.40
C THR A 49 -0.23 -7.97 -22.75
N THR A 50 -1.31 -7.43 -23.32
CA THR A 50 -1.27 -6.70 -24.60
C THR A 50 -0.36 -5.48 -24.54
N LYS A 51 -0.38 -4.74 -23.42
CA LYS A 51 0.56 -3.64 -23.15
C LYS A 51 2.01 -4.13 -23.23
N GLY A 52 2.32 -5.26 -22.57
CA GLY A 52 3.65 -5.85 -22.57
C GLY A 52 4.12 -6.25 -23.97
N GLU A 53 3.27 -6.94 -24.73
CA GLU A 53 3.56 -7.35 -26.11
C GLU A 53 3.78 -6.13 -27.03
N LEU A 54 2.93 -5.11 -26.92
CA LEU A 54 3.08 -3.87 -27.68
C LEU A 54 4.38 -3.15 -27.34
N MET A 55 4.73 -3.01 -26.05
CA MET A 55 5.99 -2.41 -25.63
C MET A 55 7.20 -3.21 -26.14
N ALA A 56 7.13 -4.55 -26.14
CA ALA A 56 8.18 -5.40 -26.67
C ALA A 56 8.37 -5.21 -28.18
N SER A 57 7.26 -5.13 -28.95
CA SER A 57 7.30 -4.83 -30.38
C SER A 57 7.90 -3.45 -30.66
N VAL A 58 7.47 -2.42 -29.95
CA VAL A 58 8.02 -1.06 -30.11
C VAL A 58 9.51 -1.02 -29.75
N ALA A 59 9.93 -1.70 -28.69
CA ALA A 59 11.33 -1.80 -28.33
C ALA A 59 12.15 -2.51 -29.42
N ALA A 60 11.63 -3.58 -30.02
CA ALA A 60 12.29 -4.26 -31.13
C ALA A 60 12.46 -3.33 -32.35
N ASP A 61 11.43 -2.57 -32.71
CA ASP A 61 11.46 -1.59 -33.82
C ASP A 61 12.51 -0.50 -33.56
N ILE A 62 12.57 0.03 -32.34
CA ILE A 62 13.57 1.03 -31.92
C ILE A 62 14.99 0.44 -32.00
N CYS A 63 15.20 -0.77 -31.50
CA CYS A 63 16.50 -1.44 -31.57
C CYS A 63 16.95 -1.67 -33.02
N ALA A 64 16.07 -2.21 -33.87
CA ALA A 64 16.36 -2.42 -35.28
C ALA A 64 16.69 -1.10 -36.01
N THR A 65 16.00 -0.01 -35.64
CA THR A 65 16.27 1.34 -36.16
C THR A 65 17.67 1.80 -35.74
N PHE A 66 18.05 1.70 -34.46
CA PHE A 66 19.38 2.11 -34.01
C PHE A 66 20.50 1.28 -34.63
N ILE A 67 20.31 -0.03 -34.78
CA ILE A 67 21.26 -0.91 -35.47
C ILE A 67 21.45 -0.47 -36.94
N SER A 68 20.35 -0.18 -37.64
CA SER A 68 20.40 0.27 -39.03
C SER A 68 21.14 1.59 -39.16
N ILE A 69 20.89 2.53 -38.25
CA ILE A 69 21.57 3.83 -38.22
C ILE A 69 23.06 3.67 -37.95
N ALA A 70 23.44 2.83 -36.98
CA ALA A 70 24.83 2.52 -36.70
C ALA A 70 25.54 1.98 -37.95
N ARG A 71 24.92 1.03 -38.66
CA ARG A 71 25.45 0.49 -39.92
C ARG A 71 25.63 1.57 -40.99
N TYR A 72 24.63 2.42 -41.22
CA TYR A 72 24.75 3.51 -42.20
C TYR A 72 25.79 4.58 -41.79
N SER A 73 26.05 4.74 -40.49
CA SER A 73 27.11 5.61 -39.98
C SER A 73 28.49 5.01 -40.22
N GLU A 74 28.66 3.70 -40.03
CA GLU A 74 29.92 2.98 -40.30
C GLU A 74 30.26 2.99 -41.79
N GLU A 75 29.25 2.88 -42.66
CA GLU A 75 29.38 3.00 -44.11
C GLU A 75 29.67 4.44 -44.58
N GLY A 76 29.63 5.43 -43.69
CA GLY A 76 29.85 6.85 -44.01
C GLY A 76 28.66 7.54 -44.71
N THR A 77 27.53 6.84 -44.85
CA THR A 77 26.29 7.39 -45.43
C THR A 77 25.66 8.43 -44.51
N LEU A 78 25.73 8.22 -43.19
CA LEU A 78 25.30 9.18 -42.18
C LEU A 78 26.49 9.88 -41.53
N GLN A 79 26.43 11.21 -41.48
CA GLN A 79 27.38 12.05 -40.74
C GLN A 79 26.84 12.34 -39.34
N ALA A 80 27.72 12.74 -38.41
CA ALA A 80 27.36 13.05 -37.02
C ALA A 80 26.25 14.10 -36.88
N GLN A 81 26.15 15.03 -37.84
CA GLN A 81 25.06 16.02 -37.85
C GLN A 81 23.67 15.39 -38.06
N HIS A 82 23.59 14.26 -38.78
CA HIS A 82 22.34 13.54 -39.04
C HIS A 82 21.86 12.75 -37.81
N THR A 83 22.78 12.34 -36.93
CA THR A 83 22.46 11.56 -35.73
C THR A 83 22.16 12.42 -34.49
N ARG A 84 22.34 13.75 -34.55
CA ARG A 84 22.08 14.64 -33.41
C ARG A 84 20.65 14.54 -32.84
N VAL A 85 19.66 14.23 -33.67
CA VAL A 85 18.27 14.06 -33.22
C VAL A 85 18.12 12.80 -32.35
N ILE A 86 18.90 11.75 -32.64
CA ILE A 86 18.93 10.50 -31.87
C ILE A 86 19.46 10.75 -30.46
N ASP A 87 20.52 11.55 -30.34
CA ASP A 87 21.07 11.90 -29.02
C ASP A 87 20.01 12.57 -28.14
N LYS A 88 19.17 13.43 -28.71
CA LYS A 88 18.04 14.05 -28.00
C LYS A 88 16.98 13.03 -27.58
N VAL A 89 16.65 12.06 -28.44
CA VAL A 89 15.72 10.97 -28.10
C VAL A 89 16.27 10.16 -26.92
N ILE A 90 17.54 9.75 -27.01
CA ILE A 90 18.22 8.99 -25.96
C ILE A 90 18.25 9.79 -24.65
N GLN A 91 18.56 11.09 -24.71
CA GLN A 91 18.57 11.96 -23.54
C GLN A 91 17.18 12.05 -22.88
N THR A 92 16.13 12.24 -23.70
CA THR A 92 14.74 12.32 -23.22
C THR A 92 14.31 11.03 -22.51
N ILE A 93 14.69 9.88 -23.05
CA ILE A 93 14.43 8.57 -22.43
C ILE A 93 15.13 8.48 -21.06
N ARG A 94 16.42 8.83 -20.99
CA ARG A 94 17.19 8.82 -19.73
C ARG A 94 16.58 9.74 -18.67
N ASP A 95 16.23 10.96 -19.04
CA ASP A 95 15.66 11.95 -18.11
C ASP A 95 14.30 11.50 -17.58
N THR A 96 13.50 10.83 -18.40
CA THR A 96 12.19 10.30 -18.01
C THR A 96 12.33 9.12 -17.04
N ASP A 97 13.25 8.18 -17.30
CA ASP A 97 13.53 7.05 -16.41
C ASP A 97 13.98 7.52 -15.01
N VAL A 98 14.86 8.53 -14.95
CA VAL A 98 15.31 9.13 -13.68
C VAL A 98 14.13 9.72 -12.89
N LYS A 99 13.25 10.48 -13.54
CA LYS A 99 12.06 11.06 -12.91
C LYS A 99 11.10 9.99 -12.38
N GLN A 100 10.81 8.97 -13.19
CA GLN A 100 9.93 7.88 -12.80
C GLN A 100 10.52 7.07 -11.62
N ARG A 101 11.82 6.75 -11.66
CA ARG A 101 12.51 6.08 -10.55
C ARG A 101 12.43 6.89 -9.26
N HIS A 102 12.63 8.21 -9.32
CA HIS A 102 12.51 9.07 -8.14
C HIS A 102 11.08 9.12 -7.57
N LEU A 103 10.04 9.14 -8.42
CA LEU A 103 8.65 9.10 -7.96
C LEU A 103 8.32 7.77 -7.27
N LEU A 104 8.74 6.66 -7.86
CA LEU A 104 8.58 5.32 -7.27
C LEU A 104 9.32 5.22 -5.94
N ASP A 105 10.56 5.68 -5.86
CA ASP A 105 11.34 5.70 -4.61
C ASP A 105 10.65 6.50 -3.52
N ARG A 106 10.10 7.67 -3.85
CA ARG A 106 9.32 8.48 -2.90
C ARG A 106 8.09 7.73 -2.40
N HIS A 107 7.38 7.05 -3.30
CA HIS A 107 6.20 6.27 -2.95
C HIS A 107 6.56 5.09 -2.05
N VAL A 108 7.58 4.31 -2.40
CA VAL A 108 8.10 3.20 -1.59
C VAL A 108 8.54 3.68 -0.20
N ARG A 109 9.25 4.81 -0.12
CA ARG A 109 9.64 5.40 1.17
C ARG A 109 8.43 5.78 2.02
N ARG A 110 7.39 6.35 1.41
CA ARG A 110 6.13 6.70 2.10
C ARG A 110 5.45 5.44 2.66
N LEU A 111 5.24 4.43 1.82
CA LEU A 111 4.63 3.16 2.23
C LEU A 111 5.41 2.47 3.35
N ARG A 112 6.76 2.52 3.32
CA ARG A 112 7.59 1.99 4.41
C ARG A 112 7.35 2.72 5.74
N LYS A 113 7.22 4.05 5.71
CA LYS A 113 6.93 4.87 6.91
C LYS A 113 5.53 4.55 7.45
N GLU A 114 4.53 4.46 6.58
CA GLU A 114 3.16 4.11 6.96
C GLU A 114 3.10 2.71 7.57
N ARG A 115 3.73 1.72 6.94
CA ARG A 115 3.84 0.36 7.48
C ARG A 115 4.50 0.33 8.86
N ALA A 116 5.57 1.10 9.06
CA ALA A 116 6.25 1.20 10.35
C ALA A 116 5.35 1.84 11.43
N LEU A 117 4.59 2.88 11.06
CA LEU A 117 3.64 3.53 11.95
C LEU A 117 2.51 2.59 12.35
N ILE A 118 1.90 1.89 11.40
CA ILE A 118 0.84 0.91 11.66
C ILE A 118 1.35 -0.18 12.60
N ARG A 119 2.55 -0.72 12.34
CA ARG A 119 3.18 -1.72 13.22
C ARG A 119 3.35 -1.20 14.64
N LYS A 120 3.84 0.03 14.81
CA LYS A 120 4.01 0.65 16.14
C LYS A 120 2.68 0.82 16.87
N ASN A 121 1.64 1.27 16.17
CA ASN A 121 0.30 1.43 16.73
C ASN A 121 -0.29 0.09 17.17
N TYR A 122 -0.15 -0.94 16.35
CA TYR A 122 -0.61 -2.29 16.67
C TYR A 122 0.11 -2.86 17.89
N SER A 123 1.44 -2.74 17.97
CA SER A 123 2.21 -3.18 19.14
C SER A 123 1.78 -2.47 20.43
N ARG A 124 1.48 -1.16 20.35
CA ARG A 124 0.97 -0.40 21.51
C ARG A 124 -0.40 -0.91 21.94
N LEU A 125 -1.31 -1.13 20.99
CA LEU A 125 -2.65 -1.63 21.28
C LEU A 125 -2.62 -3.05 21.88
N ALA A 126 -1.78 -3.93 21.33
CA ALA A 126 -1.57 -5.27 21.87
C ALA A 126 -1.06 -5.22 23.32
N GLY A 127 -0.10 -4.35 23.63
CA GLY A 127 0.39 -4.16 25.00
C GLY A 127 -0.69 -3.66 25.97
N GLN A 128 -1.58 -2.78 25.52
CA GLN A 128 -2.72 -2.33 26.32
C GLN A 128 -3.72 -3.46 26.58
N ALA A 129 -4.06 -4.24 25.54
CA ALA A 129 -4.95 -5.39 25.66
C ALA A 129 -4.39 -6.46 26.61
N ASP A 130 -3.10 -6.76 26.52
CA ASP A 130 -2.42 -7.69 27.42
C ASP A 130 -2.49 -7.23 28.88
N THR A 131 -2.29 -5.93 29.11
CA THR A 131 -2.36 -5.34 30.45
C THR A 131 -3.76 -5.47 31.04
N LEU A 132 -4.78 -5.14 30.24
CA LEU A 132 -6.18 -5.28 30.62
C LEU A 132 -6.55 -6.75 30.89
N GLY A 133 -6.11 -7.67 30.04
CA GLY A 133 -6.33 -9.11 30.20
C GLY A 133 -5.73 -9.66 31.50
N ARG A 134 -4.51 -9.24 31.86
CA ARG A 134 -3.89 -9.62 33.15
C ARG A 134 -4.64 -9.05 34.35
N ALA A 135 -5.08 -7.79 34.27
CA ALA A 135 -5.86 -7.16 35.33
C ALA A 135 -7.21 -7.89 35.54
N TYR A 136 -7.91 -8.19 34.45
CA TYR A 136 -9.16 -8.94 34.46
C TYR A 136 -8.99 -10.34 35.08
N LEU A 137 -7.98 -11.10 34.64
CA LEU A 137 -7.69 -12.44 35.15
C LEU A 137 -7.38 -12.42 36.65
N THR A 138 -6.63 -11.40 37.10
CA THR A 138 -6.34 -11.20 38.53
C THR A 138 -7.61 -10.93 39.32
N LYS A 139 -8.50 -10.05 38.81
CA LYS A 139 -9.78 -9.75 39.45
C LYS A 139 -10.68 -10.99 39.53
N MET A 140 -10.76 -11.78 38.45
CA MET A 140 -11.52 -13.02 38.43
C MET A 140 -11.01 -14.04 39.47
N ARG A 141 -9.69 -14.21 39.60
CA ARG A 141 -9.11 -15.12 40.60
C ARG A 141 -9.47 -14.70 42.03
N LYS A 142 -9.41 -13.39 42.31
CA LYS A 142 -9.82 -12.85 43.61
C LYS A 142 -11.29 -13.13 43.89
N LEU A 143 -12.17 -12.79 42.95
CA LEU A 143 -13.62 -13.04 43.07
C LEU A 143 -13.94 -14.53 43.25
N SER A 144 -13.30 -15.41 42.48
CA SER A 144 -13.46 -16.86 42.60
C SER A 144 -13.04 -17.38 43.99
N THR A 145 -11.96 -16.83 44.54
CA THR A 145 -11.49 -17.18 45.88
C THR A 145 -12.49 -16.70 46.94
N SER A 146 -12.91 -15.44 46.90
CA SER A 146 -13.89 -14.89 47.84
C SER A 146 -15.25 -15.60 47.76
N LEU A 147 -15.70 -15.99 46.56
CA LEU A 147 -16.92 -16.77 46.37
C LEU A 147 -16.81 -18.14 47.06
N ARG A 148 -15.67 -18.81 46.92
CA ARG A 148 -15.42 -20.11 47.55
C ARG A 148 -15.39 -19.98 49.08
N GLU A 149 -14.73 -18.95 49.60
CA GLU A 149 -14.70 -18.67 51.04
C GLU A 149 -16.10 -18.39 51.59
N ALA A 150 -16.88 -17.52 50.93
CA ALA A 150 -18.25 -17.21 51.32
C ALA A 150 -19.14 -18.46 51.30
N ARG A 151 -19.02 -19.33 50.29
CA ARG A 151 -19.73 -20.62 50.24
C ARG A 151 -19.34 -21.54 51.38
N GLY A 152 -18.05 -21.58 51.73
CA GLY A 152 -17.56 -22.34 52.88
C GLY A 152 -18.17 -21.85 54.19
N GLU A 153 -18.23 -20.52 54.38
CA GLU A 153 -18.81 -19.93 55.58
C GLU A 153 -20.31 -20.15 55.68
N VAL A 154 -21.05 -20.03 54.57
CA VAL A 154 -22.48 -20.37 54.51
C VAL A 154 -22.70 -21.83 54.93
N ALA A 155 -21.91 -22.77 54.41
CA ALA A 155 -22.02 -24.19 54.79
C ALA A 155 -21.70 -24.42 56.28
N ARG A 156 -20.69 -23.73 56.82
CA ARG A 156 -20.34 -23.78 58.25
C ARG A 156 -21.50 -23.31 59.13
N LEU A 157 -22.08 -22.15 58.81
CA LEU A 157 -23.21 -21.57 59.53
C LEU A 157 -24.47 -22.45 59.44
N GLN A 158 -24.72 -23.07 58.28
CA GLN A 158 -25.82 -24.02 58.12
C GLN A 158 -25.66 -25.25 59.02
N ASN A 159 -24.46 -25.84 59.06
CA ASN A 159 -24.17 -26.96 59.96
C ASN A 159 -24.35 -26.58 61.43
N GLU A 160 -23.87 -25.39 61.84
CA GLU A 160 -24.03 -24.88 63.20
C GLU A 160 -25.51 -24.72 63.57
N ARG A 161 -26.31 -24.10 62.69
CA ARG A 161 -27.77 -23.99 62.84
C ARG A 161 -28.41 -25.37 63.01
N ASP A 162 -28.01 -26.35 62.20
CA ASP A 162 -28.61 -27.69 62.23
C ASP A 162 -28.29 -28.46 63.50
N MET A 163 -27.07 -28.32 64.03
CA MET A 163 -26.72 -28.87 65.33
C MET A 163 -27.55 -28.22 66.45
N LEU A 164 -27.69 -26.88 66.45
CA LEU A 164 -28.49 -26.17 67.46
C LEU A 164 -29.96 -26.59 67.40
N ARG A 165 -30.55 -26.70 66.20
CA ARG A 165 -31.92 -27.21 66.02
C ARG A 165 -32.07 -28.64 66.54
N ALA A 166 -31.11 -29.52 66.27
CA ALA A 166 -31.13 -30.89 66.77
C ALA A 166 -31.02 -30.97 68.30
N CYS A 167 -30.19 -30.13 68.92
CA CYS A 167 -30.10 -30.01 70.38
C CYS A 167 -31.41 -29.52 71.00
N LEU A 168 -32.03 -28.48 70.43
CA LEU A 168 -33.33 -27.99 70.90
C LEU A 168 -34.42 -29.05 70.81
N LYS A 169 -34.49 -29.79 69.69
CA LYS A 169 -35.50 -30.86 69.49
C LYS A 169 -35.36 -32.00 70.51
N LYS A 170 -34.14 -32.31 70.97
CA LYS A 170 -33.89 -33.34 72.00
C LYS A 170 -34.24 -32.88 73.42
N ASN A 171 -34.24 -31.57 73.67
CA ASN A 171 -34.51 -30.98 74.99
C ASN A 171 -35.99 -30.58 75.19
N LEU A 172 -36.85 -30.74 74.17
CA LEU A 172 -38.29 -30.63 74.33
C LEU A 172 -38.85 -31.98 74.83
N PRO A 173 -39.56 -32.04 75.98
CA PRO A 173 -40.23 -33.26 76.42
C PRO A 173 -41.37 -33.62 75.44
N GLU A 174 -41.47 -34.91 75.09
CA GLU A 174 -42.47 -35.50 74.18
C GLU A 174 -43.92 -35.53 74.73
N ASP A 175 -44.31 -34.52 75.52
CA ASP A 175 -45.69 -34.40 76.03
C ASP A 175 -46.25 -33.01 75.74
N ALA A 176 -46.54 -32.74 74.46
CA ALA A 176 -47.46 -31.69 74.04
C ALA A 176 -48.18 -32.12 72.76
N SER A 177 -49.26 -32.87 73.01
CA SER A 177 -50.37 -33.11 72.10
C SER A 177 -51.00 -31.79 71.60
N ASN A 178 -51.37 -31.79 70.31
CA ASN A 178 -52.25 -30.86 69.56
C ASN A 178 -51.76 -29.39 69.45
N ASP A 179 -51.91 -28.68 68.34
CA ASP A 179 -53.04 -28.66 67.42
C ASP A 179 -52.62 -28.13 66.03
N ASN A 180 -53.39 -28.48 65.01
CA ASN A 180 -53.33 -27.94 63.65
C ASN A 180 -53.26 -26.39 63.63
N VAL A 181 -52.25 -25.81 62.99
CA VAL A 181 -52.40 -24.51 62.31
C VAL A 181 -51.67 -24.55 60.97
N ASP A 182 -52.51 -24.62 59.95
CA ASP A 182 -52.25 -24.35 58.54
C ASP A 182 -51.60 -22.96 58.39
N GLY A 183 -50.33 -22.94 58.00
CA GLY A 183 -49.47 -21.76 57.98
C GLY A 183 -48.84 -21.56 56.61
N ARG A 184 -49.71 -21.34 55.62
CA ARG A 184 -49.45 -20.89 54.26
C ARG A 184 -48.42 -19.74 54.23
N GLY A 185 -47.15 -20.06 54.02
CA GLY A 185 -46.06 -19.09 53.82
C GLY A 185 -45.63 -19.11 52.35
N GLY A 186 -46.08 -18.12 51.59
CA GLY A 186 -45.95 -18.08 50.13
C GLY A 186 -44.51 -18.12 49.63
N ASP A 187 -44.32 -18.93 48.59
CA ASP A 187 -43.19 -18.86 47.68
C ASP A 187 -43.19 -17.48 47.01
N ILE A 188 -42.35 -16.58 47.49
CA ILE A 188 -42.06 -15.32 46.80
C ILE A 188 -41.04 -15.64 45.71
N ASP A 189 -41.55 -15.72 44.49
CA ASP A 189 -40.82 -15.75 43.23
C ASP A 189 -40.13 -14.40 43.00
N GLY A 190 -38.88 -14.31 43.48
CA GLY A 190 -38.00 -13.20 43.10
C GLY A 190 -37.64 -13.27 41.61
N GLU A 191 -38.53 -12.81 40.75
CA GLU A 191 -38.22 -12.49 39.36
C GLU A 191 -37.27 -11.29 39.36
N TYR A 192 -36.02 -11.52 38.94
CA TYR A 192 -35.06 -10.44 38.72
C TYR A 192 -35.30 -9.84 37.33
N GLU A 193 -35.75 -8.58 37.27
CA GLU A 193 -35.73 -7.78 36.06
C GLU A 193 -34.30 -7.66 35.51
N ILE A 194 -34.05 -8.31 34.37
CA ILE A 194 -32.85 -8.08 33.57
C ILE A 194 -33.08 -6.76 32.83
N VAL A 195 -32.54 -5.67 33.37
CA VAL A 195 -32.39 -4.41 32.63
C VAL A 195 -31.41 -4.67 31.48
N LYS A 196 -31.95 -4.87 30.27
CA LYS A 196 -31.19 -4.75 29.03
C LYS A 196 -30.85 -3.28 28.84
N SER A 197 -29.63 -2.91 29.18
CA SER A 197 -29.02 -1.69 28.67
C SER A 197 -28.66 -1.92 27.20
N ASP A 198 -29.55 -1.49 26.33
CA ASP A 198 -29.26 -1.14 24.94
C ASP A 198 -28.35 0.09 24.97
N ASP A 199 -27.09 -0.06 24.59
CA ASP A 199 -26.27 1.05 24.11
C ASP A 199 -25.16 0.51 23.22
N GLY A 200 -25.08 1.06 22.01
CA GLY A 200 -23.81 1.17 21.31
C GLY A 200 -23.75 0.58 19.92
N SER A 201 -24.69 0.98 19.06
CA SER A 201 -24.38 1.10 17.62
C SER A 201 -23.09 1.92 17.46
N LEU A 202 -22.03 1.27 17.02
CA LEU A 202 -20.86 1.94 16.46
C LEU A 202 -20.75 1.49 15.00
N GLU A 203 -21.46 2.22 14.16
CA GLU A 203 -21.03 2.46 12.79
C GLU A 203 -19.66 3.12 12.84
N VAL A 204 -18.61 2.43 12.36
CA VAL A 204 -17.56 2.97 11.47
C VAL A 204 -17.03 1.82 10.62
#